data_AF-A0A6C1BTB4-F1
#
_entry.id   AF-A0A6C1BTB4-F1
#
_cell.length_a   1.000
_cell.length_b   1.000
_cell.length_c   1.000
_cell.angle_alpha   90.00
_cell.angle_beta   90.00
_cell.angle_gamma   90.00
#
_symmetry.space_group_name_H-M   'P 1'
#
loop_
_entity.id
_entity.type
_entity.pdbx_description
1 polymer ?
#
loop_
_entity_poly.entity_id
_entity_poly.type
_entity_poly.pdbx_seq_one_letter_code
_entity_poly.pdbx_strand_id
1 'polypeptide(L)' 'MRNKAQKRQKFKKTTIILPYDLWESLRIESIKRNISMGELIAKKLKELEELRQKTTIMQVDEEGLLKPLE' A
#
# COMPACT_ATOMS: atom_id res chain seq x y z
N MET A 1 -3.22 -33.75 -25.40
CA MET A 1 -2.81 -32.34 -25.43
C MET A 1 -2.51 -31.89 -24.00
N ARG A 2 -1.26 -31.49 -23.70
CA ARG A 2 -0.78 -31.27 -22.34
C ARG A 2 -1.27 -29.91 -21.86
N ASN A 3 -2.27 -29.88 -20.97
CA ASN A 3 -2.75 -28.66 -20.32
C ASN A 3 -1.60 -28.04 -19.51
N LYS A 4 -0.88 -27.08 -20.12
CA LYS A 4 0.02 -26.19 -19.40
C LYS A 4 -0.87 -25.32 -18.52
N ALA A 5 -1.03 -25.71 -17.26
CA ALA A 5 -1.57 -24.83 -16.22
C ALA A 5 -0.86 -23.47 -16.36
N GLN A 6 -1.60 -22.44 -16.76
CA GLN A 6 -1.07 -21.09 -16.89
C GLN A 6 -0.53 -20.68 -15.52
N LYS A 7 0.79 -20.65 -15.38
CA LYS A 7 1.44 -20.13 -14.17
C LYS A 7 0.96 -18.69 -14.00
N ARG A 8 0.20 -18.43 -12.93
CA ARG A 8 -0.26 -17.08 -12.59
C ARG A 8 0.94 -16.15 -12.55
N GLN A 9 0.89 -15.04 -13.28
CA GLN A 9 1.95 -14.03 -13.23
C GLN A 9 2.07 -13.51 -11.80
N LYS A 10 3.28 -13.56 -11.25
CA LYS A 10 3.58 -13.10 -9.87
C LYS A 10 3.50 -11.58 -9.72
N PHE A 11 3.69 -10.84 -10.81
CA PHE A 11 3.66 -9.38 -10.83
C PHE A 11 2.93 -8.88 -12.08
N LYS A 12 2.12 -7.84 -11.91
CA LYS A 12 1.52 -7.10 -13.02
C LYS A 12 2.20 -5.75 -13.15
N LYS A 13 2.64 -5.40 -14.36
CA LYS A 13 3.14 -4.06 -14.66
C LYS A 13 1.95 -3.13 -14.87
N THR A 14 1.96 -2.01 -14.17
CA THR A 14 0.90 -1.01 -14.24
C THR A 14 1.54 0.36 -14.29
N THR A 15 0.98 1.23 -15.14
CA THR A 15 1.33 2.65 -15.18
C THR A 15 0.37 3.40 -14.27
N ILE A 16 0.91 4.29 -13.43
CA ILE A 16 0.13 5.17 -12.56
C ILE A 16 0.48 6.62 -12.87
N ILE A 17 -0.51 7.50 -12.74
CA ILE A 17 -0.32 8.95 -12.85
C ILE A 17 -0.38 9.50 -11.43
N LEU A 18 0.63 10.28 -11.05
CA LEU A 18 0.74 10.89 -9.73
C LEU A 18 0.87 12.41 -9.88
N PRO A 19 0.37 13.19 -8.90
CA PRO A 19 0.75 14.59 -8.76
C PRO A 19 2.27 14.73 -8.66
N TYR A 20 2.83 15.80 -9.23
CA TYR A 20 4.27 16.00 -9.32
C TYR A 20 4.94 15.98 -7.93
N ASP A 21 4.39 16.72 -6.97
CA ASP A 21 4.95 16.81 -5.61
C ASP A 21 4.98 15.46 -4.88
N LEU A 22 3.96 14.64 -5.11
CA LEU A 22 3.89 13.28 -4.57
C LEU A 22 4.90 12.37 -5.24
N TRP A 23 5.06 12.46 -6.56
CA TRP A 23 6.07 11.70 -7.28
C TRP A 23 7.49 12.07 -6.83
N GLU A 24 7.76 13.36 -6.66
CA GLU A 24 9.08 13.87 -6.26
C GLU A 24 9.44 13.42 -4.84
N SER A 25 8.51 13.55 -3.90
CA SER A 25 8.71 13.08 -2.52
C SER A 25 8.96 11.58 -2.44
N LEU A 26 8.16 10.78 -3.16
CA LEU A 26 8.38 9.33 -3.26
C LEU A 26 9.73 9.01 -3.93
N ARG A 27 10.16 9.79 -4.93
CA ARG A 27 11.44 9.59 -5.61
C ARG A 27 12.60 9.80 -4.67
N ILE A 28 12.61 10.92 -3.95
CA ILE A 28 13.64 11.23 -2.95
C ILE A 28 13.69 10.13 -1.89
N GLU A 29 12.54 9.69 -1.38
CA GLU A 29 12.47 8.64 -0.37
C GLU A 29 12.97 7.28 -0.88
N SER A 30 12.63 6.92 -2.12
CA SER A 30 13.08 5.66 -2.74
C SER A 30 14.61 5.60 -2.86
N ILE A 31 15.23 6.72 -3.23
CA ILE A 31 16.69 6.87 -3.33
C ILE A 31 17.32 6.77 -1.94
N LYS A 32 16.80 7.50 -0.96
CA LYS A 32 17.31 7.49 0.43
C LYS A 32 17.27 6.08 1.05
N ARG A 33 16.23 5.30 0.75
CA ARG A 33 16.04 3.94 1.28
C ARG A 33 16.69 2.85 0.43
N ASN A 34 17.30 3.20 -0.71
CA ASN A 34 17.89 2.27 -1.67
C ASN A 34 16.92 1.14 -2.09
N ILE A 35 15.66 1.49 -2.36
CA ILE A 35 14.62 0.57 -2.84
C ILE A 35 13.93 1.11 -4.08
N SER A 36 13.28 0.24 -4.85
CA SER A 36 12.54 0.70 -6.01
C SER A 36 11.31 1.51 -5.59
N MET A 37 10.89 2.43 -6.47
CA MET A 37 9.66 3.21 -6.26
C MET A 37 8.44 2.29 -6.06
N GLY A 38 8.35 1.21 -6.85
CA GLY A 38 7.25 0.25 -6.75
C GLY A 38 7.21 -0.46 -5.40
N GLU A 39 8.37 -0.86 -4.86
CA GLU A 39 8.44 -1.45 -3.52
C GLU A 39 8.09 -0.44 -2.43
N LEU A 40 8.53 0.81 -2.55
CA LEU A 40 8.16 1.87 -1.60
C LEU A 40 6.64 2.09 -1.57
N ILE A 41 6.01 2.20 -2.74
CA ILE A 41 4.56 2.35 -2.87
C ILE A 41 3.84 1.14 -2.26
N ALA A 42 4.28 -0.09 -2.58
CA ALA A 42 3.69 -1.30 -2.05
C ALA A 42 3.78 -1.37 -0.50
N LYS A 43 4.92 -0.98 0.07
CA LYS A 43 5.11 -0.92 1.54
C LYS A 43 4.15 0.07 2.18
N LYS A 44 4.09 1.30 1.67
CA LYS A 44 3.18 2.33 2.20
C LYS A 44 1.71 1.92 2.10
N LEU A 45 1.30 1.29 1.00
CA LEU A 45 -0.06 0.77 0.85
C LEU A 45 -0.37 -0.33 1.87
N LYS A 46 0.58 -1.22 2.13
CA LYS A 46 0.43 -2.27 3.15
C LYS A 46 0.32 -1.67 4.56
N GLU A 47 1.16 -0.69 4.88
CA GLU A 47 1.11 0.03 6.17
C GLU A 47 -0.24 0.73 6.35
N LEU A 48 -0.76 1.38 5.30
CA LEU A 48 -2.09 1.99 5.33
C LEU A 48 -3.20 0.95 5.55
N GLU A 49 -3.13 -0.21 4.88
CA GLU A 49 -4.10 -1.30 5.08
C GLU A 49 -4.06 -1.82 6.52
N GLU A 50 -2.87 -2.03 7.08
CA GLU A 50 -2.70 -2.47 8.47
C GLU A 50 -3.20 -1.43 9.47
N LEU A 51 -2.97 -0.15 9.22
CA LEU A 51 -3.52 0.95 10.03
C LEU A 51 -5.03 1.03 9.91
N ARG A 52 -5.59 0.85 8.70
CA ARG A 52 -7.04 0.79 8.49
C ARG A 52 -7.67 -0.40 9.20
N GLN A 53 -7.03 -1.56 9.21
CA GLN A 53 -7.53 -2.72 9.97
C GLN A 53 -7.50 -2.45 11.47
N LYS A 54 -6.41 -1.88 11.99
CA LYS A 54 -6.30 -1.49 13.41
C LYS A 54 -7.34 -0.44 13.83
N THR A 55 -7.59 0.55 12.97
CA THR A 55 -8.61 1.58 13.21
C THR A 55 -10.04 1.09 12.93
N THR A 56 -10.24 0.11 12.05
CA THR A 56 -11.57 -0.52 11.88
C THR A 56 -11.96 -1.32 13.13
N ILE A 57 -10.97 -1.86 13.85
CA ILE A 57 -11.17 -2.47 15.18
C ILE A 57 -11.50 -1.39 16.25
N MET A 58 -11.24 -0.11 15.97
CA MET A 58 -11.47 1.01 16.86
C MET A 58 -12.36 2.07 16.19
N GLN A 59 -13.67 1.86 16.19
CA GLN A 59 -14.57 2.95 15.78
C GLN A 59 -14.39 4.14 16.73
N VAL A 60 -14.34 5.32 16.13
CA VAL A 60 -14.30 6.60 16.84
C VAL A 60 -15.74 7.01 17.08
N ASP A 61 -16.15 7.08 18.34
CA ASP A 61 -17.46 7.62 18.74
C ASP A 61 -17.53 9.12 18.33
N GLU A 62 -18.72 9.71 18.26
CA GLU A 62 -18.92 11.14 17.90
C GLU A 62 -18.12 12.15 18.78
N GLU A 63 -17.53 11.66 19.88
CA GLU A 63 -16.72 12.41 20.84
C GLU A 63 -15.19 12.23 20.67
N GLY A 64 -14.73 11.52 19.63
CA GLY A 64 -13.29 11.42 19.31
C GLY A 64 -12.50 10.42 20.14
N LEU A 65 -13.16 9.54 20.90
CA LEU A 65 -12.51 8.51 21.72
C LEU A 65 -12.47 7.16 21.00
N LEU A 66 -11.30 6.49 21.06
CA LEU A 66 -11.08 5.16 20.50
C LEU A 66 -11.55 4.10 21.50
N LYS A 67 -12.55 3.28 21.13
CA LYS A 67 -12.93 2.08 21.91
C LYS A 67 -12.70 0.79 21.10
N PRO A 68 -12.25 -0.30 21.73
CA PRO A 68 -12.22 -1.62 21.10
C PRO A 68 -13.64 -2.18 20.94
N LEU A 69 -13.91 -2.82 19.79
CA LEU A 69 -15.15 -3.57 19.53
C LEU A 69 -15.31 -4.75 20.53
N GLU A 70 -16.42 -4.75 21.29
CA GLU A 70 -16.95 -5.96 21.98
C GLU A 70 -17.66 -6.89 20.99
#